data_AF-A0A653F3Z6-F1
#
_entry.id   AF-A0A653F3Z6-F1
#
_cell.length_a   1.000
_cell.length_b   1.000
_cell.length_c   1.000
_cell.angle_alpha   90.00
_cell.angle_beta   90.00
_cell.angle_gamma   90.00
#
_symmetry.space_group_name_H-M   'P 1'
#
loop_
_entity.id
_entity.type
_entity.pdbx_description
1 polymer ?
#
loop_
_entity_poly.entity_id
_entity_poly.type
_entity_poly.pdbx_seq_one_letter_code
_entity_poly.pdbx_strand_id
1 'polypeptide(L)' 'MLVPYEWLTMTADTLLAQSAIDRLTSTAHTLVIEGPSYRQRTRGQLDPDRPDEHPQ' A
#
# COMPACT_ATOMS: atom_id res chain seq x y z
N MET A 1 4.68 3.74 15.73
CA MET A 1 3.65 2.69 15.88
C MET A 1 2.27 3.33 15.72
N LEU A 2 1.88 3.68 14.48
CA LEU A 2 0.65 4.44 14.18
C LEU A 2 -0.30 3.71 13.21
N VAL A 3 0.09 2.53 12.72
CA VAL A 3 -0.53 1.85 11.57
C VAL A 3 -2.01 1.47 11.78
N PRO A 4 -2.46 1.00 12.96
CA PRO A 4 -3.86 0.58 13.12
C PRO A 4 -4.86 1.73 13.30
N TYR A 5 -4.42 2.88 13.82
CA TYR A 5 -5.32 3.98 14.19
C TYR A 5 -5.86 4.75 12.97
N GLU A 6 -5.04 4.90 11.92
CA GLU A 6 -5.51 5.53 10.68
C GLU A 6 -6.67 4.75 10.04
N TRP A 7 -6.68 3.42 10.17
CA TRP A 7 -7.74 2.58 9.61
C TRP A 7 -9.07 2.75 10.36
N LEU A 8 -9.04 2.93 11.68
CA LEU A 8 -10.24 3.20 12.48
C LEU A 8 -10.94 4.49 12.07
N THR A 9 -10.16 5.47 11.62
CA THR A 9 -10.68 6.77 11.20
C THR A 9 -11.39 6.67 9.84
N MET A 10 -11.10 5.63 9.05
CA MET A 10 -11.74 5.34 7.76
C MET A 10 -12.98 4.44 7.88
N THR A 11 -13.25 3.86 9.05
CA THR A 11 -14.37 2.93 9.24
C THR A 11 -15.59 3.60 9.84
N ALA A 12 -16.77 3.32 9.29
CA ALA A 12 -18.05 3.88 9.75
C ALA A 12 -18.46 3.42 11.17
N ASP A 13 -17.89 2.32 11.67
CA ASP A 13 -18.15 1.79 13.01
C ASP A 13 -16.83 1.36 13.68
N THR A 14 -16.45 2.10 14.72
CA THR A 14 -15.19 1.94 15.46
C THR A 14 -15.10 0.61 16.20
N LEU A 15 -16.20 0.10 16.75
CA LEU A 15 -16.21 -1.15 17.53
C LEU A 15 -16.07 -2.36 16.60
N LEU A 16 -16.78 -2.33 15.48
CA LEU A 16 -16.64 -3.35 14.44
C LEU A 16 -15.22 -3.37 13.89
N ALA A 17 -14.66 -2.19 13.59
CA ALA A 17 -13.29 -2.05 13.08
C ALA A 17 -12.25 -2.57 14.07
N GLN A 18 -12.40 -2.27 15.36
CA GLN A 18 -11.52 -2.83 16.39
C GLN A 18 -11.57 -4.35 16.44
N SER A 19 -12.76 -4.96 16.37
CA SER A 19 -12.89 -6.42 16.34
C SER A 19 -12.23 -7.05 15.10
N ALA A 20 -12.20 -6.33 13.98
CA ALA A 20 -11.57 -6.79 12.75
C ALA A 20 -10.04 -6.67 12.83
N ILE A 21 -9.53 -5.57 13.40
CA ILE A 21 -8.09 -5.37 13.64
C ILE A 21 -7.56 -6.41 14.61
N ASP A 22 -8.25 -6.66 15.72
CA ASP A 22 -7.85 -7.66 16.73
C ASP A 22 -7.72 -9.07 16.12
N ARG A 23 -8.70 -9.48 15.31
CA ARG A 23 -8.63 -10.75 14.58
C ARG A 23 -7.51 -10.80 13.55
N LEU A 24 -7.26 -9.69 12.86
CA LEU A 24 -6.21 -9.61 11.85
C LEU A 24 -4.81 -9.67 12.48
N THR A 25 -4.57 -8.97 13.58
CA THR A 25 -3.25 -8.93 14.23
C THR A 25 -2.94 -10.18 15.03
N SER A 26 -3.96 -10.88 15.56
CA SER A 26 -3.82 -12.08 16.38
C SER A 26 -3.05 -13.22 15.68
N THR A 27 -3.22 -13.40 14.37
CA THR A 27 -2.56 -14.49 13.62
C THR A 27 -1.69 -14.01 12.45
N ALA A 28 -1.52 -12.71 12.25
CA ALA A 28 -0.77 -12.18 11.11
C ALA A 28 0.67 -11.80 11.47
N HIS A 29 1.58 -12.09 10.56
CA HIS A 29 2.93 -11.54 10.59
C HIS A 29 2.95 -10.18 9.87
N THR A 30 3.37 -9.13 10.56
CA THR A 30 3.49 -7.78 9.97
C THR A 30 4.83 -7.64 9.26
N LEU A 31 4.79 -7.43 7.94
CA LEU A 31 5.95 -7.02 7.15
C LEU A 31 5.86 -5.53 6.88
N VAL A 32 6.84 -4.77 7.37
CA VAL A 32 7.01 -3.35 7.03
C VAL A 32 7.96 -3.26 5.84
N ILE A 33 7.47 -2.71 4.72
CA ILE A 33 8.27 -2.52 3.51
C ILE A 33 8.68 -1.05 3.46
N GLU A 34 9.99 -0.81 3.46
CA GLU A 34 10.57 0.51 3.35
C GLU A 34 11.31 0.68 2.01
N GLY A 35 11.39 1.94 1.54
CA GLY A 35 12.12 2.30 0.32
C GLY A 35 11.22 2.79 -0.83
N PRO A 36 11.84 3.30 -1.92
CA PRO A 36 11.12 3.93 -3.02
C PRO A 36 10.26 2.91 -3.79
N SER A 37 9.16 3.42 -4.36
CA SER A 37 8.19 2.60 -5.09
C SER A 37 8.87 1.86 -6.22
N TYR A 38 8.56 0.57 -6.38
CA TYR A 38 9.05 -0.23 -7.50
C TYR A 38 8.72 0.43 -8.86
N ARG A 39 7.53 1.03 -8.98
CA ARG A 39 7.10 1.75 -10.19
C ARG A 39 7.97 2.96 -10.51
N GLN A 40 8.49 3.66 -9.50
CA GLN A 40 9.40 4.79 -9.71
C GLN A 40 10.74 4.32 -10.30
N ARG A 41 11.23 3.15 -9.88
CA ARG A 41 12.46 2.56 -10.45
C ARG A 41 12.25 2.14 -11.91
N THR A 42 11.11 1.54 -12.25
CA THR A 42 10.80 1.15 -13.64
C THR A 42 10.56 2.35 -14.55
N ARG A 43 9.90 3.40 -14.06
CA ARG A 43 9.68 4.63 -14.86
C ARG A 43 10.99 5.36 -15.18
N GLY A 44 11.98 5.30 -14.29
CA GLY A 44 13.33 5.81 -14.60
C GLY A 44 14.09 5.02 -15.67
N GLN A 45 13.65 3.79 -15.98
CA GLN A 45 14.21 2.93 -17.02
C GLN A 45 13.41 2.99 -18.33
N LEU A 46 12.18 3.52 -18.28
CA LEU A 46 11.44 3.97 -19.46
C LEU A 46 12.05 5.31 -19.87
N ASP A 47 13.01 5.23 -20.79
CA ASP A 47 13.59 6.37 -21.48
C ASP A 47 12.48 7.35 -21.91
N PRO A 48 12.47 8.60 -21.41
CA PRO A 48 11.48 9.60 -21.81
C PRO A 48 11.63 10.04 -23.28
N ASP A 49 12.70 9.62 -23.98
CA ASP A 49 13.01 10.00 -25.35
C ASP A 49 12.71 8.91 -26.39
N ARG A 50 12.03 7.80 -26.01
CA ARG A 50 11.44 6.90 -27.01
C ARG A 50 10.06 7.43 -27.40
N PRO A 51 9.88 7.99 -28.61
CA PRO A 51 8.54 8.24 -29.11
C PRO A 51 7.83 6.89 -29.21
N ASP A 52 6.62 6.85 -28.66
CA ASP A 52 5.75 5.67 -28.62
C ASP A 52 5.46 5.13 -30.03
N GLU A 53 6.32 4.27 -30.57
CA GLU A 53 6.00 3.48 -31.76
C GLU A 53 4.96 2.40 -31.39
N HIS A 54 3.69 2.77 -31.47
CA HIS A 54 2.57 1.83 -31.52
C HIS A 54 2.43 1.34 -32.97
N PRO A 55 2.63 0.05 -33.29
CA PRO A 55 2.21 -0.51 -34.57
C PRO A 55 0.67 -0.51 -34.62
N GLN A 56 0.11 0.09 -35.66
CA GLN A 56 -1.33 0.10 -35.95
C GLN A 56 -1.77 -1.24 -36.56
#